data_AF-A0A6V7I1Q1-F1
#
_entry.id   AF-A0A6V7I1Q1-F1
#
_cell.length_a   1.000
_cell.length_b   1.000
_cell.length_c   1.000
_cell.angle_alpha   90.00
_cell.angle_beta   90.00
_cell.angle_gamma   90.00
#
_symmetry.space_group_name_H-M   'P 1'
#
loop_
_entity.id
_entity.type
_entity.pdbx_description
1 polymer ?
#
loop_
_entity_poly.entity_id
_entity_poly.type
_entity_poly.pdbx_seq_one_letter_code
_entity_poly.pdbx_strand_id
1 'polypeptide(L)'
;ELTELGEFGEKEHADWWKHILQLDEKTLAVKTAPVAPEEHLTNAKYLDVIERDSGAVERNARWCVWGTKSIKKCEALAKAAFS
;
A
#
# COMPACT_ATOMS: atom_id res chain seq x y z
N GLU A 1 0.00 1.24 22.72
CA GLU A 1 -1.11 0.67 21.93
C GLU A 1 -0.65 -0.15 20.72
N LEU A 2 -0.37 0.42 19.53
CA LEU A 2 0.01 -0.42 18.36
C LEU A 2 1.33 -1.18 18.51
N THR A 3 2.32 -0.59 19.18
CA THR A 3 3.60 -1.26 19.46
C THR A 3 3.43 -2.45 20.41
N GLU A 4 2.59 -2.31 21.44
CA GLU A 4 2.28 -3.37 22.41
C GLU A 4 1.49 -4.53 21.76
N LEU A 5 0.57 -4.21 20.83
CA LEU A 5 -0.12 -5.22 20.01
C LEU A 5 0.84 -5.95 19.07
N GLY A 6 1.81 -5.25 18.50
CA GLY A 6 2.87 -5.84 17.69
C GLY A 6 3.72 -6.82 18.49
N GLU A 7 4.22 -6.40 19.66
CA GLU A 7 5.02 -7.23 20.57
C GLU A 7 4.27 -8.46 21.08
N PHE A 8 2.97 -8.31 21.39
CA PHE A 8 2.12 -9.43 21.80
C PHE A 8 1.90 -10.43 20.67
N GLY A 9 1.60 -9.95 19.46
CA GLY A 9 1.41 -10.80 18.29
C GLY A 9 2.68 -11.57 17.91
N GLU A 10 3.84 -10.94 18.03
CA GLU A 10 5.16 -11.56 17.82
C GLU A 10 5.42 -12.68 18.82
N LYS A 11 5.23 -12.41 20.12
CA LYS A 11 5.50 -13.37 21.20
C LYS A 11 4.61 -14.61 21.12
N GLU A 12 3.35 -14.43 20.77
CA GLU A 12 2.36 -15.52 20.71
C GLU A 12 2.31 -16.20 19.32
N HIS A 13 3.14 -15.76 18.36
CA HIS A 13 3.12 -16.21 16.95
C HIS A 13 1.71 -16.26 16.37
N ALA A 14 0.91 -15.24 16.67
CA ALA A 14 -0.53 -15.30 16.41
C ALA A 14 -0.84 -15.05 14.92
N ASP A 15 -1.78 -15.82 14.34
CA ASP A 15 -2.14 -15.70 12.91
C ASP A 15 -2.61 -14.30 12.51
N TRP A 16 -3.32 -13.60 13.41
CA TRP A 16 -3.82 -12.25 13.15
C TRP A 16 -2.70 -11.22 13.05
N TRP A 17 -1.52 -11.48 13.64
CA TRP A 17 -0.37 -10.59 13.58
C TRP A 17 0.08 -10.39 12.14
N LYS A 18 0.12 -11.48 11.36
CA LYS A 18 0.41 -11.46 9.93
C LYS A 18 -0.75 -10.97 9.08
N HIS A 19 -1.97 -11.43 9.36
CA HIS A 19 -3.10 -11.19 8.46
C HIS A 19 -3.82 -9.85 8.68
N ILE A 20 -3.74 -9.28 9.88
CA ILE A 20 -4.38 -8.00 10.23
C ILE A 20 -3.35 -6.89 10.31
N LEU A 21 -2.28 -7.08 11.10
CA LEU A 21 -1.25 -6.05 11.27
C LEU A 21 -0.19 -6.04 10.16
N GLN A 22 -0.14 -7.09 9.32
CA GLN A 22 0.88 -7.25 8.27
C GLN A 22 2.32 -7.26 8.80
N LEU A 23 2.48 -7.75 10.04
CA LEU A 23 3.76 -7.90 10.70
C LEU A 23 4.15 -9.38 10.74
N ASP A 24 5.43 -9.66 10.57
CA ASP A 24 6.02 -10.98 10.79
C ASP A 24 7.48 -10.83 11.28
N GLU A 25 8.18 -11.96 11.43
CA GLU A 25 9.58 -11.99 11.89
C GLU A 25 10.54 -11.15 11.01
N LYS A 26 10.13 -10.79 9.80
CA LYS A 26 10.89 -9.95 8.85
C LYS A 26 10.34 -8.52 8.76
N THR A 27 9.12 -8.27 9.23
CA THR A 27 8.47 -6.95 9.21
C THR A 27 8.03 -6.54 10.61
N LEU A 28 8.97 -5.97 11.38
CA LEU A 28 8.73 -5.51 12.74
C LEU A 28 8.19 -4.07 12.79
N ALA A 29 7.35 -3.79 13.78
CA ALA A 29 6.80 -2.46 14.01
C ALA A 29 7.86 -1.52 14.60
N VAL A 30 8.24 -0.48 13.87
CA VAL A 30 9.17 0.55 14.36
C VAL A 30 8.44 1.88 14.46
N LYS A 31 8.52 2.52 15.63
CA LYS A 31 7.93 3.84 15.85
C LYS A 31 8.72 4.90 15.10
N THR A 32 8.03 5.71 14.31
CA THR A 32 8.61 6.85 13.57
C THR A 32 7.87 8.15 13.92
N ALA A 33 8.47 9.30 13.60
CA ALA A 33 7.75 10.57 13.67
C ALA A 33 6.65 10.61 12.59
N PRO A 34 5.46 11.18 12.88
CA PRO A 34 4.42 11.34 11.88
C PRO A 34 4.92 12.15 10.68
N VAL A 35 4.71 11.62 9.48
CA VAL A 35 5.13 12.21 8.21
C VAL A 35 4.03 11.99 7.19
N ALA A 36 3.88 12.89 6.22
CA ALA A 36 2.93 12.69 5.14
C ALA A 36 3.35 11.47 4.28
N PRO A 37 2.41 10.67 3.75
CA PRO A 37 2.75 9.49 2.96
C PRO A 37 3.65 9.79 1.75
N GLU A 38 3.37 10.88 1.03
CA GLU A 38 4.17 11.33 -0.11
C GLU A 38 5.61 11.70 0.29
N GLU A 39 5.77 12.40 1.42
CA GLU A 39 7.07 12.76 1.96
C GLU A 39 7.85 11.50 2.41
N HIS A 40 7.18 10.52 3.00
CA HIS A 40 7.78 9.23 3.35
C HIS A 40 8.35 8.52 2.11
N LEU A 41 7.55 8.41 1.03
CA LEU A 41 7.97 7.77 -0.22
C LEU A 41 9.07 8.57 -0.94
N THR A 42 9.01 9.88 -0.89
CA THR A 42 10.02 10.78 -1.46
C THR A 42 11.37 10.62 -0.75
N ASN A 43 11.36 10.62 0.59
CA ASN A 43 12.56 10.42 1.40
C ASN A 43 13.19 9.03 1.18
N ALA A 44 12.36 8.03 0.92
CA ALA A 44 12.80 6.68 0.57
C ALA A 44 13.30 6.53 -0.89
N LYS A 45 13.18 7.58 -1.72
CA LYS A 45 13.44 7.53 -3.18
C LYS A 45 12.67 6.39 -3.85
N TYR A 46 11.40 6.27 -3.46
CA TYR A 46 10.51 5.22 -3.95
C TYR A 46 9.28 5.79 -4.67
N LEU A 47 8.98 7.08 -4.48
CA LEU A 47 7.92 7.75 -5.21
C LEU A 47 8.16 7.70 -6.72
N ASP A 48 9.40 7.97 -7.15
CA ASP A 48 9.81 7.90 -8.56
C ASP A 48 9.75 6.47 -9.13
N VAL A 49 9.92 5.44 -8.29
CA VAL A 49 9.78 4.04 -8.68
C VAL A 49 8.32 3.69 -8.92
N ILE A 50 7.41 4.13 -8.05
CA ILE A 50 5.95 3.94 -8.20
C ILE A 50 5.46 4.68 -9.45
N GLU A 51 5.88 5.94 -9.62
CA GLU A 51 5.47 6.77 -10.75
C GLU A 51 6.20 6.44 -12.06
N ARG A 52 7.11 5.45 -12.04
CA ARG A 52 7.96 5.13 -13.19
C ARG A 52 7.14 4.55 -14.35
N ASP A 53 6.99 5.34 -15.39
CA ASP A 53 6.55 4.85 -16.70
C ASP A 53 7.69 4.02 -17.34
N SER A 54 7.57 2.70 -17.30
CA SER A 54 8.64 1.74 -17.65
C SER A 54 8.89 1.61 -19.18
N GLY A 55 8.73 2.70 -19.93
CA GLY A 55 9.27 2.85 -21.29
C GLY A 55 8.36 2.42 -22.44
N ALA A 56 7.06 2.20 -22.21
CA ALA A 56 6.10 1.98 -23.30
C ALA A 56 5.05 3.09 -23.29
N VAL A 57 5.32 4.14 -24.08
CA VAL A 57 4.46 5.31 -24.28
C VAL A 57 2.97 4.92 -24.22
N GLU A 58 2.29 5.36 -23.15
CA GLU A 58 0.84 5.38 -22.98
C GLU A 58 0.06 4.14 -23.47
N ARG A 59 0.48 2.93 -23.11
CA ARG A 59 -0.37 1.73 -23.31
C ARG A 59 -1.51 1.69 -22.28
N ASN A 60 -2.40 2.68 -22.35
CA ASN A 60 -3.57 2.79 -21.49
C ASN A 60 -4.71 1.92 -22.02
N ALA A 61 -5.13 0.93 -21.23
CA ALA A 61 -6.36 0.19 -21.49
C ALA A 61 -7.57 1.01 -21.02
N ARG A 62 -8.54 1.23 -21.91
CA ARG A 62 -9.79 1.93 -21.59
C ARG A 62 -10.92 0.92 -21.43
N TRP A 63 -11.47 0.81 -20.22
CA TRP A 63 -12.57 -0.10 -19.95
C TRP A 63 -13.92 0.62 -20.10
N CYS A 64 -14.75 0.17 -21.05
CA CYS A 64 -16.13 0.65 -21.14
C CYS A 64 -16.96 0.04 -20.02
N VAL A 65 -17.60 0.89 -19.21
CA VAL A 65 -18.42 0.46 -18.08
C VAL A 65 -19.77 1.16 -18.13
N TRP A 66 -20.80 0.48 -17.65
CA TRP A 66 -22.17 1.00 -17.63
C TRP A 66 -22.63 1.20 -16.19
N GLY A 67 -23.31 2.33 -15.95
CA GLY A 67 -23.85 2.71 -14.64
C GLY A 67 -22.82 3.36 -13.69
N THR A 68 -23.35 4.12 -12.73
CA THR A 68 -22.55 4.99 -11.85
C THR A 68 -21.74 4.24 -10.78
N LYS A 69 -22.12 3.01 -10.44
CA LYS A 69 -21.32 2.15 -9.53
C LYS A 69 -20.08 1.60 -10.24
N SER A 70 -20.22 1.27 -11.52
CA SER A 70 -19.17 0.62 -12.30
C SER A 70 -18.02 1.59 -12.61
N ILE A 71 -18.31 2.88 -12.84
CA ILE A 71 -17.26 3.89 -13.05
C ILE A 71 -16.39 4.08 -11.80
N LYS A 72 -17.00 4.18 -10.62
CA LYS A 72 -16.26 4.30 -9.34
C LYS A 72 -15.37 3.10 -9.08
N LYS A 73 -15.84 1.89 -9.41
CA LYS A 73 -15.04 0.66 -9.30
C LYS A 73 -13.88 0.66 -10.31
N CYS A 74 -14.13 1.11 -11.54
CA CYS A 74 -13.11 1.22 -12.57
C CYS A 74 -12.00 2.21 -12.18
N GLU A 75 -12.37 3.36 -11.63
CA GLU A 75 -11.42 4.38 -11.16
C GLU A 75 -10.60 3.89 -9.96
N ALA A 76 -11.22 3.21 -9.00
CA ALA A 76 -10.52 2.60 -7.88
C ALA A 76 -9.52 1.52 -8.34
N LEU A 77 -9.92 0.69 -9.30
CA LEU A 77 -9.02 -0.29 -9.92
C LEU A 77 -7.85 0.39 -10.64
N ALA A 78 -8.11 1.44 -11.41
CA ALA A 78 -7.06 2.16 -12.13
C ALA A 78 -6.01 2.76 -11.18
N LYS A 79 -6.44 3.34 -10.05
CA LYS A 79 -5.54 3.87 -9.02
C LYS A 79 -4.72 2.75 -8.37
N ALA A 80 -5.37 1.66 -7.96
CA ALA A 80 -4.71 0.53 -7.31
C ALA A 80 -3.76 -0.25 -8.24
N ALA A 81 -4.00 -0.24 -9.55
CA ALA A 81 -3.12 -0.89 -10.52
C ALA A 81 -1.85 -0.09 -10.81
N PHE A 82 -1.85 1.22 -10.51
CA PHE A 82 -0.71 2.12 -10.69
C PHE A 82 0.14 2.24 -9.42
N SER A 83 -0.49 2.25 -8.25
CA SER A 83 0.12 2.52 -6.94
C SER A 83 0.93 1.37 -6.35
#